data_AF-A0A6B2CT41-F1
#
_entry.id   AF-A0A6B2CT41-F1
#
_cell.length_a   1.000
_cell.length_b   1.000
_cell.length_c   1.000
_cell.angle_alpha   90.00
_cell.angle_beta   90.00
_cell.angle_gamma   90.00
#
_symmetry.space_group_name_H-M   'P 1'
#
loop_
_entity.id
_entity.type
_entity.pdbx_description
1 polymer ?
#
loop_
_entity_poly.entity_id
_entity_poly.type
_entity_poly.pdbx_seq_one_letter_code
_entity_poly.pdbx_strand_id
1 'polypeptide(L)'
;MLEQVSTRGVLRGPVDWVFPAWMLYVEYATQKIAETFPLSEEEKRQLLHFRGTLTQLLLEAQKQAKAKLAALYEAVAEGTYRVEGNKLYAPDGTWMYVIGDSAPHIPIRGVTAKTCLPDLLKLPLERLELLQLGWRASDEGRHKRQPYMGTTQPWQVFTWAAARYGELYACVLSTNLTHEGISIEVYIKAKSWRQRWSKDEAISLVAEYLRRGEWTPMLTMWLGDGKAKWRNILQSKYELLVATKEPWRLGIRKGAYEALVATGKEAFVKLRETAGAYGELLDLLKTHKWIYIKLATDDGFRAALKQKNSITVEGIVMFLRLVSGGGGSLLAEHYTRDPGKAHAAVDKLKAAGLRPNIVRSGPNYVVYIATTDLLKLAEEDDAVRRTVAQYLAEKAENGTPRQREIARKLLQRHPLFLSS
;
A
#
# COMPACT_ATOMS: atom_id res chain seq x y z
N MET A 1 -4.74 -4.86 -9.29
CA MET A 1 -5.00 -3.50 -8.71
C MET A 1 -5.06 -3.56 -7.18
N LEU A 2 -6.00 -4.30 -6.58
CA LEU A 2 -6.18 -4.37 -5.13
C LEU A 2 -4.92 -4.83 -4.38
N GLU A 3 -4.10 -5.69 -4.99
CA GLU A 3 -2.83 -6.09 -4.40
C GLU A 3 -1.84 -4.92 -4.25
N GLN A 4 -1.74 -4.03 -5.24
CA GLN A 4 -0.87 -2.86 -5.10
C GLN A 4 -1.37 -1.95 -3.96
N VAL A 5 -2.68 -1.76 -3.84
CA VAL A 5 -3.27 -0.98 -2.74
C VAL A 5 -3.03 -1.66 -1.39
N SER A 6 -3.16 -2.99 -1.31
CA SER A 6 -3.04 -3.76 -0.07
C SER A 6 -1.59 -3.98 0.39
N THR A 7 -0.63 -3.90 -0.51
CA THR A 7 0.80 -4.08 -0.20
C THR A 7 1.54 -2.76 -0.09
N ARG A 8 1.21 -1.77 -0.93
CA ARG A 8 1.96 -0.50 -1.06
C ARG A 8 1.12 0.74 -0.77
N GLY A 9 -0.21 0.62 -0.74
CA GLY A 9 -1.12 1.75 -0.56
C GLY A 9 -1.31 2.65 -1.79
N VAL A 10 -0.41 2.57 -2.77
CA VAL A 10 -0.36 3.41 -3.97
C VAL A 10 -0.50 2.55 -5.22
N LEU A 11 -1.15 3.09 -6.25
CA LEU A 11 -1.16 2.50 -7.59
C LEU A 11 -0.05 3.13 -8.44
N ARG A 12 0.82 2.28 -9.01
CA ARG A 12 1.90 2.68 -9.92
C ARG A 12 1.93 1.83 -11.17
N GLY A 13 2.07 2.48 -12.33
CA GLY A 13 2.19 1.81 -13.62
C GLY A 13 2.14 2.78 -14.80
N PRO A 14 2.06 2.27 -16.04
CA PRO A 14 1.86 3.11 -17.23
C PRO A 14 0.59 3.96 -17.12
N VAL A 15 0.55 5.11 -17.81
CA VAL A 15 -0.61 6.01 -17.84
C VAL A 15 -1.90 5.31 -18.29
N ASP A 16 -1.78 4.36 -19.22
CA ASP A 16 -2.88 3.53 -19.74
C ASP A 16 -3.43 2.53 -18.72
N TRP A 17 -2.68 2.22 -17.68
CA TRP A 17 -3.09 1.27 -16.66
C TRP A 17 -3.46 1.96 -15.34
N VAL A 18 -2.68 2.94 -14.89
CA VAL A 18 -2.84 3.55 -13.56
C VAL A 18 -4.16 4.30 -13.42
N PHE A 19 -4.59 5.05 -14.44
CA PHE A 19 -5.87 5.76 -14.40
C PHE A 19 -7.07 4.80 -14.38
N PRO A 20 -7.16 3.78 -15.27
CA PRO A 20 -8.17 2.73 -15.14
C PRO A 20 -8.13 1.98 -13.81
N ALA A 21 -6.94 1.68 -13.28
CA ALA A 21 -6.81 1.03 -11.98
C ALA A 21 -7.37 1.89 -10.84
N TRP A 22 -7.16 3.21 -10.87
CA TRP A 22 -7.76 4.14 -9.92
C TRP A 22 -9.29 4.17 -10.04
N MET A 23 -9.84 4.24 -11.25
CA MET A 23 -11.30 4.23 -11.47
C MET A 23 -11.93 2.92 -10.98
N LEU A 24 -11.32 1.78 -11.29
CA LEU A 24 -11.73 0.47 -10.80
C LEU A 24 -11.68 0.39 -9.26
N TYR A 25 -10.69 1.05 -8.62
CA TYR A 25 -10.63 1.11 -7.17
C TYR A 25 -11.78 1.94 -6.59
N VAL A 26 -12.08 3.09 -7.19
CA VAL A 26 -13.19 3.97 -6.76
C VAL A 26 -14.55 3.25 -6.89
N GLU A 27 -14.74 2.48 -7.96
CA GLU A 27 -15.89 1.61 -8.16
C GLU A 27 -15.97 0.53 -7.07
N TYR A 28 -14.90 -0.24 -6.89
CA TYR A 28 -14.79 -1.26 -5.86
C TYR A 28 -15.11 -0.73 -4.46
N ALA A 29 -14.46 0.37 -4.07
CA ALA A 29 -14.61 0.97 -2.76
C ALA A 29 -16.05 1.43 -2.51
N THR A 30 -16.64 2.15 -3.48
CA THR A 30 -18.04 2.62 -3.41
C THR A 30 -19.01 1.45 -3.30
N GLN A 31 -18.87 0.43 -4.15
CA GLN A 31 -19.74 -0.74 -4.12
C GLN A 31 -19.67 -1.43 -2.76
N LYS A 32 -18.46 -1.71 -2.27
CA LYS A 32 -18.29 -2.40 -1.00
C LYS A 32 -18.82 -1.59 0.17
N ILE A 33 -18.60 -0.27 0.18
CA ILE A 33 -19.16 0.61 1.20
C ILE A 33 -20.68 0.53 1.20
N ALA A 34 -21.32 0.61 0.03
CA ALA A 34 -22.78 0.55 -0.10
C ALA A 34 -23.36 -0.81 0.35
N GLU A 35 -22.61 -1.91 0.18
CA GLU A 35 -22.99 -3.25 0.63
C GLU A 35 -22.83 -3.45 2.15
N THR A 36 -21.91 -2.72 2.79
CA THR A 36 -21.49 -3.00 4.18
C THR A 36 -22.06 -2.00 5.19
N PHE A 37 -22.08 -0.71 4.85
CA PHE A 37 -22.51 0.34 5.76
C PHE A 37 -24.02 0.57 5.65
N PRO A 38 -24.71 0.84 6.78
CA PRO A 38 -26.15 1.07 6.79
C PRO A 38 -26.48 2.48 6.26
N LEU A 39 -26.45 2.63 4.94
CA LEU A 39 -26.76 3.88 4.24
C LEU A 39 -28.25 3.94 3.87
N SER A 40 -28.86 5.10 4.08
CA SER A 40 -30.17 5.41 3.51
C SER A 40 -30.11 5.50 1.98
N GLU A 41 -31.25 5.45 1.31
CA GLU A 41 -31.30 5.56 -0.15
C GLU A 41 -30.73 6.88 -0.68
N GLU A 42 -30.90 7.97 0.08
CA GLU A 42 -30.28 9.26 -0.27
C GLU A 42 -28.76 9.22 -0.14
N GLU A 43 -28.24 8.60 0.92
CA GLU A 43 -26.80 8.48 1.12
C GLU A 43 -26.16 7.56 0.08
N LYS A 44 -26.84 6.49 -0.33
CA LYS A 44 -26.41 5.66 -1.46
C LYS A 44 -26.35 6.47 -2.75
N ARG A 45 -27.36 7.32 -3.03
CA ARG A 45 -27.33 8.22 -4.20
C ARG A 45 -26.14 9.19 -4.12
N GLN A 46 -25.87 9.79 -2.97
CA GLN A 46 -24.72 10.67 -2.76
C GLN A 46 -23.40 9.94 -3.00
N LEU A 47 -23.24 8.73 -2.48
CA LEU A 47 -22.06 7.91 -2.68
C LEU A 47 -21.87 7.51 -4.17
N LEU A 48 -22.95 7.18 -4.88
CA LEU A 48 -22.90 6.90 -6.32
C LEU A 48 -22.53 8.15 -7.15
N HIS A 49 -23.04 9.32 -6.76
CA HIS A 49 -22.65 10.60 -7.36
C HIS A 49 -21.17 10.91 -7.08
N PHE A 50 -20.69 10.65 -5.86
CA PHE A 50 -19.28 10.76 -5.50
C PHE A 50 -18.37 9.91 -6.39
N ARG A 51 -18.72 8.62 -6.56
CA ARG A 51 -18.04 7.70 -7.49
C ARG A 51 -18.00 8.29 -8.90
N GLY A 52 -19.16 8.66 -9.45
CA GLY A 52 -19.27 9.20 -10.81
C GLY A 52 -18.41 10.45 -11.01
N THR A 53 -18.40 11.34 -10.01
CA THR A 53 -17.58 12.57 -10.04
C THR A 53 -16.08 12.24 -10.09
N LEU A 54 -15.60 11.35 -9.22
CA LEU A 54 -14.19 10.96 -9.21
C LEU A 54 -13.78 10.24 -10.50
N THR A 55 -14.63 9.36 -11.02
CA THR A 55 -14.38 8.68 -12.30
C THR A 55 -14.23 9.69 -13.44
N GLN A 56 -15.11 10.69 -13.53
CA GLN A 56 -15.03 11.72 -14.55
C GLN A 56 -13.74 12.54 -14.43
N LEU A 57 -13.36 12.95 -13.21
CA LEU A 57 -12.10 13.66 -12.98
C LEU A 57 -10.88 12.83 -13.43
N LEU A 58 -10.87 11.54 -13.14
CA LEU A 58 -9.78 10.65 -13.54
C LEU A 58 -9.72 10.47 -15.07
N LEU A 59 -10.87 10.38 -15.75
CA LEU A 59 -10.92 10.30 -17.21
C LEU A 59 -10.37 11.56 -17.88
N GLU A 60 -10.76 12.74 -17.41
CA GLU A 60 -10.28 14.02 -17.94
C GLU A 60 -8.77 14.22 -17.66
N ALA A 61 -8.33 13.87 -16.46
CA ALA A 61 -6.93 13.92 -16.09
C ALA A 61 -6.08 12.92 -16.91
N GLN A 62 -6.61 11.74 -17.25
CA GLN A 62 -5.90 10.78 -18.08
C GLN A 62 -5.61 11.35 -19.48
N LYS A 63 -6.58 12.01 -20.09
CA LYS A 63 -6.40 12.65 -21.41
C LYS A 63 -5.29 13.69 -21.37
N GLN A 64 -5.28 14.56 -20.35
CA GLN A 64 -4.21 15.54 -20.17
C GLN A 64 -2.85 14.90 -19.88
N ALA A 65 -2.80 13.88 -19.01
CA ALA A 65 -1.57 13.21 -18.66
C ALA A 65 -0.93 12.57 -19.90
N LYS A 66 -1.72 11.86 -20.73
CA LYS A 66 -1.25 11.26 -21.98
C LYS A 66 -0.67 12.29 -22.94
N ALA A 67 -1.41 13.36 -23.23
CA ALA A 67 -0.96 14.40 -24.14
C ALA A 67 0.35 15.05 -23.65
N LYS A 68 0.43 15.37 -22.36
CA LYS A 68 1.62 15.99 -21.77
C LYS A 68 2.82 15.06 -21.73
N LEU A 69 2.61 13.77 -21.44
CA LEU A 69 3.67 12.76 -21.48
C LEU A 69 4.24 12.60 -22.89
N ALA A 70 3.38 12.55 -23.91
CA ALA A 70 3.80 12.44 -25.30
C ALA A 70 4.63 13.68 -25.71
N ALA A 71 4.13 14.88 -25.46
CA ALA A 71 4.84 16.13 -25.78
C ALA A 71 6.21 16.23 -25.08
N LEU A 72 6.30 15.86 -23.80
CA LEU A 72 7.57 15.85 -23.07
C LEU A 72 8.52 14.76 -23.58
N TYR A 73 8.00 13.59 -23.93
CA TYR A 73 8.80 12.50 -24.48
C TYR A 73 9.39 12.88 -25.83
N GLU A 74 8.58 13.40 -26.74
CA GLU A 74 9.02 13.89 -28.06
C GLU A 74 10.08 14.99 -27.90
N ALA A 75 9.83 15.99 -27.05
CA ALA A 75 10.78 17.06 -26.81
C ALA A 75 12.15 16.56 -26.30
N VAL A 76 12.14 15.54 -25.43
CA VAL A 76 13.38 14.91 -24.93
C VAL A 76 14.05 14.06 -26.00
N ALA A 77 13.28 13.27 -26.76
CA ALA A 77 13.80 12.38 -27.80
C ALA A 77 14.44 13.16 -28.96
N GLU A 78 13.88 14.30 -29.32
CA GLU A 78 14.36 15.16 -30.41
C GLU A 78 15.38 16.22 -29.94
N GLY A 79 15.59 16.35 -28.63
CA GLY A 79 16.50 17.36 -28.07
C GLY A 79 15.99 18.80 -28.19
N THR A 80 14.67 18.99 -28.35
CA THR A 80 14.03 20.32 -28.50
C THR A 80 13.54 20.91 -27.18
N TYR A 81 13.73 20.20 -26.06
CA TYR A 81 13.34 20.66 -24.73
C TYR A 81 14.21 21.81 -24.21
N ARG A 82 13.64 22.59 -23.29
CA ARG A 82 14.34 23.65 -22.55
C ARG A 82 14.30 23.38 -21.06
N VAL A 83 15.43 23.56 -20.36
CA VAL A 83 15.51 23.43 -18.90
C VAL A 83 15.71 24.81 -18.28
N GLU A 84 14.90 25.14 -17.28
CA GLU A 84 15.07 26.35 -16.47
C GLU A 84 14.90 26.02 -14.99
N GLY A 85 15.98 26.15 -14.22
CA GLY A 85 16.00 25.80 -12.81
C GLY A 85 15.57 24.35 -12.60
N ASN A 86 14.47 24.14 -11.88
CA ASN A 86 13.92 22.82 -11.57
C ASN A 86 12.82 22.35 -12.55
N LYS A 87 12.70 22.98 -13.73
CA LYS A 87 11.66 22.68 -14.71
C LYS A 87 12.23 22.27 -16.06
N LEU A 88 11.53 21.38 -16.74
CA LEU A 88 11.74 21.02 -18.14
C LEU A 88 10.49 21.39 -18.93
N TYR A 89 10.68 22.05 -20.08
CA TYR A 89 9.64 22.51 -20.98
C TYR A 89 9.76 21.83 -22.35
N ALA A 90 8.64 21.43 -22.92
CA ALA A 90 8.48 21.10 -24.32
C ALA A 90 8.15 22.37 -25.14
N PRO A 91 8.33 22.36 -26.47
CA PRO A 91 8.07 23.52 -27.34
C PRO A 91 6.63 24.05 -27.29
N ASP A 92 5.65 23.19 -27.01
CA ASP A 92 4.23 23.54 -26.88
C ASP A 92 3.88 24.24 -25.55
N GLY A 93 4.88 24.45 -24.68
CA GLY A 93 4.70 25.02 -23.34
C GLY A 93 4.28 24.00 -22.27
N THR A 94 4.11 22.72 -22.63
CA THR A 94 3.99 21.63 -21.66
C THR A 94 5.26 21.57 -20.82
N TRP A 95 5.12 21.31 -19.52
CA TRP A 95 6.26 21.28 -18.62
C TRP A 95 6.11 20.24 -17.52
N MET A 96 7.25 19.83 -17.00
CA MET A 96 7.37 19.06 -15.76
C MET A 96 8.36 19.73 -14.81
N TYR A 97 8.33 19.37 -13.54
CA TYR A 97 9.20 19.94 -12.53
C TYR A 97 9.62 18.94 -11.47
N VAL A 98 10.72 19.23 -10.79
CA VAL A 98 11.26 18.42 -9.68
C VAL A 98 11.28 19.26 -8.40
N ILE A 99 10.91 18.68 -7.25
CA ILE A 99 11.03 19.34 -5.94
C ILE A 99 12.08 18.62 -5.11
N GLY A 100 13.26 19.23 -4.93
CA GLY A 100 14.36 18.60 -4.22
C GLY A 100 14.72 17.26 -4.86
N ASP A 101 14.75 16.19 -4.07
CA ASP A 101 15.03 14.84 -4.53
C ASP A 101 13.76 14.04 -4.91
N SER A 102 12.63 14.71 -5.16
CA SER A 102 11.37 14.06 -5.52
C SER A 102 11.34 13.53 -6.95
N ALA A 103 10.38 12.64 -7.23
CA ALA A 103 10.04 12.25 -8.59
C ALA A 103 9.62 13.48 -9.43
N PRO A 104 9.93 13.55 -10.74
CA PRO A 104 9.39 14.59 -11.60
C PRO A 104 7.86 14.59 -11.62
N HIS A 105 7.27 15.78 -11.67
CA HIS A 105 5.83 16.02 -11.59
C HIS A 105 5.34 16.69 -12.87
N ILE A 106 4.29 16.13 -13.47
CA ILE A 106 3.55 16.73 -14.59
C ILE A 106 2.25 17.32 -14.03
N PRO A 107 2.04 18.64 -14.06
CA PRO A 107 0.85 19.26 -13.51
C PRO A 107 -0.37 19.01 -14.41
N ILE A 108 -1.49 18.68 -13.80
CA ILE A 108 -2.82 18.60 -14.43
C ILE A 108 -3.57 19.89 -14.07
N ARG A 109 -4.16 20.56 -15.07
CA ARG A 109 -4.79 21.88 -14.88
C ARG A 109 -6.27 21.82 -15.20
N GLY A 110 -7.09 22.48 -14.37
CA GLY A 110 -8.52 22.66 -14.63
C GLY A 110 -9.40 21.42 -14.40
N VAL A 111 -8.84 20.27 -14.02
CA VAL A 111 -9.62 19.04 -13.75
C VAL A 111 -10.09 19.03 -12.30
N THR A 112 -11.24 19.65 -12.05
CA THR A 112 -11.75 19.90 -10.68
C THR A 112 -13.27 19.78 -10.62
N ALA A 113 -13.82 19.30 -9.50
CA ALA A 113 -15.26 19.18 -9.30
C ALA A 113 -15.66 19.37 -7.83
N LYS A 114 -16.94 19.68 -7.61
CA LYS A 114 -17.59 19.61 -6.29
C LYS A 114 -18.32 18.28 -6.17
N THR A 115 -18.28 17.68 -5.00
CA THR A 115 -18.96 16.43 -4.72
C THR A 115 -19.30 16.32 -3.23
N CYS A 116 -19.99 15.27 -2.81
CA CYS A 116 -20.37 15.05 -1.41
C CYS A 116 -20.13 13.59 -1.06
N LEU A 117 -19.48 13.32 0.07
CA LEU A 117 -19.44 11.97 0.65
C LEU A 117 -20.41 11.94 1.84
N PRO A 118 -21.37 10.99 1.90
CA PRO A 118 -22.28 10.90 3.04
C PRO A 118 -21.51 10.52 4.32
N ASP A 119 -22.14 10.72 5.49
CA ASP A 119 -21.61 10.22 6.76
C ASP A 119 -21.69 8.69 6.79
N LEU A 120 -20.57 8.05 6.46
CA LEU A 120 -20.44 6.59 6.43
C LEU A 120 -20.37 5.99 7.84
N LEU A 121 -19.72 6.70 8.78
CA LEU A 121 -19.27 6.10 10.03
C LEU A 121 -20.34 6.17 11.13
N LYS A 122 -21.30 7.09 11.02
CA LYS A 122 -22.37 7.30 12.02
C LYS A 122 -21.83 7.45 13.45
N LEU A 123 -20.65 8.02 13.58
CA LEU A 123 -19.98 8.18 14.86
C LEU A 123 -20.47 9.45 15.58
N PRO A 124 -20.58 9.41 16.92
CA PRO A 124 -20.70 10.63 17.71
C PRO A 124 -19.57 11.62 17.39
N LEU A 125 -19.87 12.91 17.48
CA LEU A 125 -18.94 13.98 17.08
C LEU A 125 -17.61 13.88 17.86
N GLU A 126 -17.65 13.52 19.14
CA GLU A 126 -16.48 13.40 20.01
C GLU A 126 -15.51 12.31 19.50
N ARG A 127 -16.06 11.17 19.05
CA ARG A 127 -15.26 10.08 18.45
C ARG A 127 -14.71 10.47 17.09
N LEU A 128 -15.51 11.17 16.28
CA LEU A 128 -15.09 11.66 14.97
C LEU A 128 -13.93 12.67 15.09
N GLU A 129 -14.00 13.57 16.08
CA GLU A 129 -12.96 14.58 16.33
C GLU A 129 -11.61 13.96 16.69
N LEU A 130 -11.59 12.81 17.38
CA LEU A 130 -10.35 12.08 17.64
C LEU A 130 -9.69 11.56 16.36
N LEU A 131 -10.48 11.03 15.42
CA LEU A 131 -9.97 10.60 14.10
C LEU A 131 -9.42 11.80 13.32
N GLN A 132 -10.18 12.91 13.30
CA GLN A 132 -9.79 14.16 12.63
C GLN A 132 -8.49 14.75 13.21
N LEU A 133 -8.32 14.70 14.53
CA LEU A 133 -7.13 15.18 15.23
C LEU A 133 -5.87 14.45 14.77
N GLY A 134 -5.93 13.12 14.66
CA GLY A 134 -4.78 12.33 14.19
C GLY A 134 -4.45 12.58 12.72
N TRP A 135 -5.46 12.73 11.85
CA TRP A 135 -5.23 13.16 10.46
C TRP A 135 -4.55 14.53 10.41
N ARG A 136 -4.98 15.47 11.27
CA ARG A 136 -4.40 16.81 11.38
C ARG A 136 -2.94 16.79 11.85
N ALA A 137 -2.61 15.90 12.76
CA ALA A 137 -1.24 15.69 13.20
C ALA A 137 -0.34 15.08 12.09
N SER A 138 -0.94 14.57 11.03
CA SER A 138 -0.28 13.84 9.95
C SER A 138 -0.44 14.52 8.58
N ASP A 139 -0.87 13.78 7.55
CA ASP A 139 -0.92 14.20 6.15
C ASP A 139 -1.91 15.34 5.87
N GLU A 140 -2.88 15.61 6.76
CA GLU A 140 -3.90 16.64 6.53
C GLU A 140 -3.30 18.06 6.56
N GLY A 141 -3.44 18.73 5.42
CA GLY A 141 -3.09 20.13 5.24
C GLY A 141 -4.21 21.09 5.63
N ARG A 142 -3.88 22.38 5.61
CA ARG A 142 -4.83 23.48 5.83
C ARG A 142 -4.74 24.47 4.69
N HIS A 143 -5.85 24.71 3.99
CA HIS A 143 -5.96 25.78 3.00
C HIS A 143 -6.96 26.81 3.51
N LYS A 144 -6.45 28.02 3.83
CA LYS A 144 -7.19 29.03 4.59
C LYS A 144 -7.70 28.44 5.92
N ARG A 145 -9.01 28.26 6.05
CA ARG A 145 -9.66 27.67 7.24
C ARG A 145 -10.15 26.23 7.03
N GLN A 146 -10.00 25.67 5.84
CA GLN A 146 -10.55 24.36 5.48
C GLN A 146 -9.44 23.29 5.49
N PRO A 147 -9.73 22.08 6.00
CA PRO A 147 -8.80 20.97 5.91
C PRO A 147 -8.76 20.41 4.47
N TYR A 148 -7.59 19.92 4.06
CA TYR A 148 -7.43 19.24 2.78
C TYR A 148 -6.51 18.03 2.90
N MET A 149 -6.66 17.09 1.99
CA MET A 149 -5.77 15.95 1.79
C MET A 149 -5.25 15.98 0.35
N GLY A 150 -3.92 15.95 0.20
CA GLY A 150 -3.25 15.65 -1.07
C GLY A 150 -2.63 14.27 -0.94
N THR A 151 -2.99 13.34 -1.82
CA THR A 151 -2.53 11.95 -1.70
C THR A 151 -2.36 11.27 -3.04
N THR A 152 -1.45 10.31 -3.08
CA THR A 152 -1.30 9.32 -4.18
C THR A 152 -1.91 7.96 -3.84
N GLN A 153 -2.56 7.85 -2.68
CA GLN A 153 -3.12 6.61 -2.16
C GLN A 153 -4.65 6.62 -2.32
N PRO A 154 -5.23 5.72 -3.14
CA PRO A 154 -6.68 5.70 -3.37
C PRO A 154 -7.49 5.52 -2.09
N TRP A 155 -7.04 4.65 -1.20
CA TRP A 155 -7.72 4.39 0.07
C TRP A 155 -7.77 5.62 0.99
N GLN A 156 -6.73 6.47 0.98
CA GLN A 156 -6.67 7.69 1.80
C GLN A 156 -7.76 8.69 1.41
N VAL A 157 -8.15 8.75 0.13
CA VAL A 157 -9.26 9.60 -0.34
C VAL A 157 -10.54 9.26 0.43
N PHE A 158 -10.88 7.97 0.52
CA PHE A 158 -12.09 7.50 1.21
C PHE A 158 -11.97 7.59 2.73
N THR A 159 -10.85 7.15 3.32
CA THR A 159 -10.71 7.13 4.79
C THR A 159 -10.63 8.53 5.39
N TRP A 160 -9.98 9.47 4.70
CA TRP A 160 -9.94 10.86 5.14
C TRP A 160 -11.30 11.54 4.93
N ALA A 161 -11.93 11.34 3.76
CA ALA A 161 -13.24 11.91 3.49
C ALA A 161 -14.31 11.35 4.44
N ALA A 162 -14.23 10.10 4.88
CA ALA A 162 -15.14 9.56 5.90
C ALA A 162 -15.00 10.29 7.26
N ALA A 163 -13.78 10.71 7.63
CA ALA A 163 -13.55 11.54 8.82
C ALA A 163 -13.93 13.02 8.61
N ARG A 164 -14.09 13.46 7.36
CA ARG A 164 -14.39 14.83 6.92
C ARG A 164 -15.57 14.86 5.95
N TYR A 165 -16.62 14.11 6.27
CA TYR A 165 -17.75 13.86 5.35
C TYR A 165 -18.52 15.14 4.99
N GLY A 166 -19.42 15.05 4.03
CA GLY A 166 -20.18 16.17 3.50
C GLY A 166 -19.55 16.72 2.22
N GLU A 167 -19.65 18.03 2.02
CA GLU A 167 -19.23 18.67 0.79
C GLU A 167 -17.70 18.69 0.63
N LEU A 168 -17.25 18.28 -0.55
CA LEU A 168 -15.86 18.16 -0.93
C LEU A 168 -15.62 18.90 -2.25
N TYR A 169 -14.46 19.55 -2.33
CA TYR A 169 -13.87 19.98 -3.58
C TYR A 169 -12.74 19.02 -3.95
N ALA A 170 -12.83 18.35 -5.09
CA ALA A 170 -11.88 17.36 -5.56
C ALA A 170 -11.18 17.82 -6.85
N CYS A 171 -9.90 17.51 -6.99
CA CYS A 171 -9.16 17.70 -8.23
C CYS A 171 -8.01 16.69 -8.37
N VAL A 172 -7.58 16.44 -9.60
CA VAL A 172 -6.32 15.75 -9.88
C VAL A 172 -5.26 16.82 -10.10
N LEU A 173 -4.25 16.88 -9.23
CA LEU A 173 -3.24 17.93 -9.25
C LEU A 173 -2.12 17.63 -10.23
N SER A 174 -1.63 16.40 -10.20
CA SER A 174 -0.40 16.05 -10.90
C SER A 174 -0.28 14.56 -11.17
N THR A 175 0.65 14.25 -12.05
CA THR A 175 1.09 12.91 -12.40
C THR A 175 2.57 12.82 -12.06
N ASN A 176 2.97 11.89 -11.19
CA ASN A 176 4.34 11.78 -10.68
C ASN A 176 5.07 10.66 -11.41
N LEU A 177 6.23 10.95 -11.99
CA LEU A 177 7.07 10.03 -12.76
C LEU A 177 8.02 9.28 -11.83
N THR A 178 7.63 8.10 -11.35
CA THR A 178 8.49 7.27 -10.50
C THR A 178 9.17 6.17 -11.30
N HIS A 179 10.26 5.61 -10.77
CA HIS A 179 10.94 4.46 -11.38
C HIS A 179 10.06 3.19 -11.47
N GLU A 180 8.97 3.10 -10.70
CA GLU A 180 8.01 1.99 -10.75
C GLU A 180 6.82 2.27 -11.69
N GLY A 181 6.86 3.40 -12.42
CA GLY A 181 5.76 3.92 -13.22
C GLY A 181 5.14 5.16 -12.60
N ILE A 182 4.04 5.59 -13.20
CA ILE A 182 3.35 6.82 -12.84
C ILE A 182 2.46 6.59 -11.61
N SER A 183 2.38 7.58 -10.72
CA SER A 183 1.31 7.70 -9.72
C SER A 183 0.51 8.98 -9.89
N ILE A 184 -0.76 8.98 -9.48
CA ILE A 184 -1.68 10.11 -9.62
C ILE A 184 -1.80 10.81 -8.26
N GLU A 185 -1.66 12.13 -8.23
CA GLU A 185 -1.91 12.94 -7.04
C GLU A 185 -3.33 13.53 -7.08
N VAL A 186 -4.16 13.08 -6.14
CA VAL A 186 -5.52 13.57 -5.93
C VAL A 186 -5.53 14.52 -4.75
N TYR A 187 -6.22 15.64 -4.91
CA TYR A 187 -6.46 16.62 -3.86
C TYR A 187 -7.95 16.70 -3.56
N ILE A 188 -8.29 16.64 -2.28
CA ILE A 188 -9.65 16.81 -1.77
C ILE A 188 -9.65 17.81 -0.62
N LYS A 189 -10.63 18.71 -0.60
CA LYS A 189 -10.79 19.75 0.42
C LYS A 189 -12.20 19.71 0.97
N ALA A 190 -12.33 19.58 2.28
CA ALA A 190 -13.63 19.53 2.94
C ALA A 190 -14.19 20.94 3.13
N LYS A 191 -15.37 21.16 2.55
CA LYS A 191 -16.09 22.44 2.57
C LYS A 191 -16.98 22.57 3.79
N SER A 192 -17.55 21.44 4.24
CA SER A 192 -18.39 21.36 5.44
C SER A 192 -17.61 21.48 6.76
N TRP A 193 -16.27 21.40 6.73
CA TRP A 193 -15.44 21.39 7.94
C TRP A 193 -14.48 22.57 8.00
N ARG A 194 -14.17 23.01 9.22
CA ARG A 194 -13.14 24.01 9.52
C ARG A 194 -12.04 23.40 10.37
N GLN A 195 -10.80 23.77 10.08
CA GLN A 195 -9.65 23.32 10.85
C GLN A 195 -9.61 24.04 12.20
N ARG A 196 -9.61 23.25 13.29
CA ARG A 196 -9.58 23.76 14.67
C ARG A 196 -8.16 23.86 15.20
N TRP A 197 -7.27 22.96 14.79
CA TRP A 197 -5.93 22.83 15.37
C TRP A 197 -4.82 23.28 14.42
N SER A 198 -3.79 23.90 14.99
CA SER A 198 -2.50 23.99 14.30
C SER A 198 -1.87 22.58 14.16
N LYS A 199 -0.87 22.41 13.30
CA LYS A 199 -0.26 21.08 13.10
C LYS A 199 0.50 20.65 14.35
N ASP A 200 1.24 21.58 14.96
CA ASP A 200 2.05 21.32 16.16
C ASP A 200 1.18 21.07 17.41
N GLU A 201 0.07 21.79 17.52
CA GLU A 201 -0.95 21.54 18.55
C GLU A 201 -1.56 20.16 18.39
N ALA A 202 -1.94 19.76 17.17
CA ALA A 202 -2.51 18.44 16.93
C ALA A 202 -1.53 17.31 17.29
N ILE A 203 -0.25 17.44 16.91
CA ILE A 203 0.80 16.48 17.30
C ILE A 203 0.92 16.38 18.83
N SER A 204 0.88 17.50 19.54
CA SER A 204 1.01 17.55 20.99
C SER A 204 -0.20 16.92 21.69
N LEU A 205 -1.42 17.19 21.20
CA LEU A 205 -2.65 16.59 21.68
C LEU A 205 -2.69 15.08 21.43
N VAL A 206 -2.25 14.60 20.26
CA VAL A 206 -2.13 13.16 20.00
C VAL A 206 -1.23 12.48 21.04
N ALA A 207 -0.09 13.08 21.38
CA ALA A 207 0.80 12.57 22.41
C ALA A 207 0.17 12.58 23.81
N GLU A 208 -0.66 13.58 24.12
CA GLU A 208 -1.38 13.68 25.39
C GLU A 208 -2.48 12.62 25.52
N TYR A 209 -3.32 12.46 24.49
CA TYR A 209 -4.34 11.41 24.44
C TYR A 209 -3.72 10.03 24.57
N LEU A 210 -2.61 9.78 23.88
CA LEU A 210 -1.90 8.51 23.99
C LEU A 210 -1.44 8.22 25.42
N ARG A 211 -0.88 9.22 26.12
CA ARG A 211 -0.47 9.11 27.53
C ARG A 211 -1.64 8.81 28.47
N ARG A 212 -2.85 9.25 28.13
CA ARG A 212 -4.11 8.96 28.85
C ARG A 212 -4.75 7.62 28.45
N GLY A 213 -4.16 6.89 27.50
CA GLY A 213 -4.69 5.61 27.04
C GLY A 213 -5.76 5.72 25.95
N GLU A 214 -5.95 6.88 25.32
CA GLU A 214 -6.82 7.06 24.15
C GLU A 214 -5.98 6.93 22.87
N TRP A 215 -6.24 5.88 22.08
CA TRP A 215 -5.42 5.49 20.93
C TRP A 215 -6.01 5.94 19.59
N THR A 216 -7.26 6.42 19.55
CA THR A 216 -7.95 6.80 18.31
C THR A 216 -7.19 7.85 17.50
N PRO A 217 -6.66 8.96 18.09
CA PRO A 217 -5.86 9.92 17.34
C PRO A 217 -4.52 9.34 16.85
N MET A 218 -3.93 8.42 17.61
CA MET A 218 -2.69 7.75 17.19
C MET A 218 -2.93 6.82 15.99
N LEU A 219 -4.09 6.19 15.89
CA LEU A 219 -4.46 5.36 14.75
C LEU A 219 -4.41 6.16 13.44
N THR A 220 -5.12 7.29 13.34
CA THR A 220 -5.15 8.07 12.10
C THR A 220 -3.83 8.79 11.83
N MET A 221 -3.13 9.25 12.87
CA MET A 221 -1.77 9.78 12.70
C MET A 221 -0.82 8.73 12.10
N TRP A 222 -0.88 7.49 12.60
CA TRP A 222 -0.06 6.40 12.08
C TRP A 222 -0.51 5.96 10.68
N LEU A 223 -1.80 6.00 10.36
CA LEU A 223 -2.30 5.74 9.00
C LEU A 223 -1.74 6.74 7.98
N GLY A 224 -1.50 7.99 8.33
CA GLY A 224 -0.82 8.95 7.45
C GLY A 224 0.71 8.80 7.45
N ASP A 225 1.36 9.06 8.58
CA ASP A 225 2.83 9.17 8.68
C ASP A 225 3.54 7.94 9.29
N GLY A 226 2.79 6.93 9.67
CA GLY A 226 3.34 5.69 10.22
C GLY A 226 4.16 4.88 9.21
N LYS A 227 5.25 4.27 9.68
CA LYS A 227 6.13 3.43 8.84
C LYS A 227 5.85 1.95 9.01
N ALA A 228 5.35 1.30 7.95
CA ALA A 228 5.10 -0.13 7.92
C ALA A 228 6.37 -0.93 7.53
N LYS A 229 7.13 -1.42 8.52
CA LYS A 229 8.28 -2.30 8.29
C LYS A 229 7.83 -3.76 8.16
N TRP A 230 7.33 -4.18 7.00
CA TRP A 230 6.78 -5.53 6.75
C TRP A 230 7.71 -6.68 7.15
N ARG A 231 9.03 -6.52 6.95
CA ARG A 231 10.00 -7.53 7.39
C ARG A 231 10.02 -7.70 8.91
N ASN A 232 9.87 -6.61 9.66
CA ASN A 232 9.89 -6.63 11.12
C ASN A 232 8.68 -7.38 11.67
N ILE A 233 7.47 -7.12 11.15
CA ILE A 233 6.25 -7.76 11.63
C ILE A 233 6.26 -9.27 11.43
N LEU A 234 6.80 -9.73 10.29
CA LEU A 234 6.93 -11.16 9.97
C LEU A 234 7.94 -11.88 10.88
N GLN A 235 8.92 -11.13 11.40
CA GLN A 235 9.93 -11.57 12.37
C GLN A 235 9.54 -11.31 13.83
N SER A 236 8.27 -10.95 14.10
CA SER A 236 7.77 -10.61 15.44
C SER A 236 8.52 -9.45 16.11
N LYS A 237 9.05 -8.52 15.32
CA LYS A 237 9.63 -7.25 15.80
C LYS A 237 8.56 -6.17 15.67
N TYR A 238 7.93 -5.83 16.79
CA TYR A 238 6.79 -4.91 16.85
C TYR A 238 7.25 -3.51 17.28
N GLU A 239 7.36 -2.59 16.32
CA GLU A 239 7.74 -1.20 16.54
C GLU A 239 6.71 -0.28 15.87
N LEU A 240 6.04 0.56 16.65
CA LEU A 240 5.13 1.59 16.15
C LEU A 240 5.93 2.86 15.87
N LEU A 241 6.30 3.06 14.61
CA LEU A 241 7.12 4.17 14.15
C LEU A 241 6.29 5.21 13.40
N VAL A 242 6.53 6.48 13.68
CA VAL A 242 5.89 7.63 13.00
C VAL A 242 6.95 8.59 12.46
N ALA A 243 6.79 9.01 11.21
CA ALA A 243 7.61 10.07 10.63
C ALA A 243 7.13 11.43 11.13
N THR A 244 8.04 12.25 11.67
CA THR A 244 7.70 13.59 12.16
C THR A 244 8.94 14.46 12.25
N LYS A 245 8.77 15.78 12.11
CA LYS A 245 9.85 16.76 12.27
C LYS A 245 10.36 16.88 13.71
N GLU A 246 9.50 16.57 14.68
CA GLU A 246 9.78 16.71 16.10
C GLU A 246 9.55 15.37 16.84
N PRO A 247 10.40 14.35 16.60
CA PRO A 247 10.16 13.00 17.10
C PRO A 247 10.09 12.90 18.63
N TRP A 248 10.77 13.81 19.34
CA TRP A 248 10.77 13.88 20.80
C TRP A 248 9.39 14.20 21.41
N ARG A 249 8.44 14.77 20.63
CA ARG A 249 7.08 15.03 21.12
C ARG A 249 6.22 13.78 21.23
N LEU A 250 6.53 12.75 20.42
CA LEU A 250 5.71 11.55 20.29
C LEU A 250 6.31 10.32 20.98
N GLY A 251 7.64 10.24 21.10
CA GLY A 251 8.30 9.09 21.69
C GLY A 251 9.81 9.14 21.56
N ILE A 252 10.45 7.97 21.56
CA ILE A 252 11.91 7.85 21.53
C ILE A 252 12.41 8.19 20.12
N ARG A 253 13.38 9.10 20.02
CA ARG A 253 14.02 9.44 18.75
C ARG A 253 14.82 8.25 18.22
N LYS A 254 14.44 7.70 17.07
CA LYS A 254 15.18 6.66 16.33
C LYS A 254 16.00 7.20 15.17
N GLY A 255 15.63 8.37 14.65
CA GLY A 255 16.34 9.05 13.57
C GLY A 255 16.07 10.56 13.57
N ALA A 256 16.55 11.26 12.55
CA ALA A 256 16.32 12.71 12.41
C ALA A 256 14.82 13.06 12.39
N TYR A 257 14.01 12.25 11.71
CA TYR A 257 12.57 12.48 11.53
C TYR A 257 11.73 11.24 11.86
N GLU A 258 12.16 10.44 12.84
CA GLU A 258 11.50 9.17 13.18
C GLU A 258 11.36 9.03 14.70
N ALA A 259 10.11 8.88 15.15
CA ALA A 259 9.73 8.59 16.52
C ALA A 259 9.32 7.12 16.67
N LEU A 260 9.90 6.44 17.65
CA LEU A 260 9.38 5.18 18.19
C LEU A 260 8.37 5.52 19.28
N VAL A 261 7.10 5.35 18.94
CA VAL A 261 5.96 5.69 19.80
C VAL A 261 5.68 4.58 20.81
N ALA A 262 5.71 3.33 20.36
CA ALA A 262 5.46 2.17 21.20
C ALA A 262 6.14 0.92 20.63
N THR A 263 6.36 -0.08 21.49
CA THR A 263 6.87 -1.41 21.13
C THR A 263 5.94 -2.50 21.64
N GLY A 264 6.04 -3.69 21.07
CA GLY A 264 5.25 -4.84 21.51
C GLY A 264 3.97 -5.04 20.70
N LYS A 265 3.41 -6.25 20.78
CA LYS A 265 2.19 -6.64 20.04
C LYS A 265 0.98 -5.85 20.55
N GLU A 266 0.98 -5.52 21.84
CA GLU A 266 -0.09 -4.83 22.57
C GLU A 266 -0.40 -3.46 21.97
N ALA A 267 0.61 -2.73 21.49
CA ALA A 267 0.40 -1.44 20.83
C ALA A 267 -0.48 -1.58 19.57
N PHE A 268 -0.24 -2.62 18.77
CA PHE A 268 -1.04 -2.89 17.57
C PHE A 268 -2.43 -3.43 17.92
N VAL A 269 -2.56 -4.19 19.01
CA VAL A 269 -3.87 -4.63 19.53
C VAL A 269 -4.72 -3.41 19.90
N LYS A 270 -4.17 -2.46 20.67
CA LYS A 270 -4.87 -1.22 21.04
C LYS A 270 -5.30 -0.39 19.83
N LEU A 271 -4.43 -0.28 18.81
CA LEU A 271 -4.78 0.38 17.54
C LEU A 271 -5.93 -0.32 16.80
N ARG A 272 -5.98 -1.65 16.86
CA ARG A 272 -7.05 -2.42 16.22
C ARG A 272 -8.37 -2.28 16.98
N GLU A 273 -8.33 -2.42 18.30
CA GLU A 273 -9.52 -2.36 19.16
C GLU A 273 -10.18 -0.97 19.14
N THR A 274 -9.38 0.09 19.12
CA THR A 274 -9.91 1.47 19.11
C THR A 274 -10.53 1.88 17.77
N ALA A 275 -10.32 1.10 16.70
CA ALA A 275 -10.71 1.49 15.34
C ALA A 275 -12.23 1.44 15.12
N GLY A 276 -12.96 0.54 15.79
CA GLY A 276 -14.42 0.37 15.62
C GLY A 276 -14.87 0.33 14.15
N ALA A 277 -15.94 1.05 13.82
CA ALA A 277 -16.47 1.16 12.45
C ALA A 277 -15.43 1.72 11.44
N TYR A 278 -14.46 2.51 11.90
CA TYR A 278 -13.37 2.97 11.06
C TYR A 278 -12.45 1.81 10.64
N GLY A 279 -12.23 0.84 11.53
CA GLY A 279 -11.50 -0.40 11.23
C GLY A 279 -12.18 -1.26 10.16
N GLU A 280 -13.50 -1.32 10.17
CA GLU A 280 -14.29 -2.00 9.12
C GLU A 280 -14.12 -1.32 7.77
N LEU A 281 -14.19 0.01 7.73
CA LEU A 281 -13.91 0.79 6.53
C LEU A 281 -12.48 0.51 6.01
N LEU A 282 -11.49 0.48 6.90
CA LEU A 282 -10.09 0.21 6.53
C LEU A 282 -9.88 -1.20 5.95
N ASP A 283 -10.57 -2.22 6.51
CA ASP A 283 -10.52 -3.60 6.03
C ASP A 283 -11.13 -3.76 4.63
N LEU A 284 -12.27 -3.10 4.45
CA LEU A 284 -13.01 -3.05 3.20
C LEU A 284 -12.17 -2.41 2.09
N LEU A 285 -11.54 -1.27 2.38
CA LEU A 285 -10.68 -0.54 1.46
C LEU A 285 -9.32 -1.23 1.21
N LYS A 286 -9.06 -2.38 1.83
CA LYS A 286 -7.78 -3.11 1.70
C LYS A 286 -6.59 -2.20 1.99
N THR A 287 -6.70 -1.38 3.03
CA THR A 287 -5.65 -0.41 3.41
C THR A 287 -4.38 -1.15 3.82
N HIS A 288 -3.26 -0.93 3.14
CA HIS A 288 -2.01 -1.64 3.42
C HIS A 288 -1.53 -1.51 4.88
N LYS A 289 -1.69 -0.33 5.48
CA LYS A 289 -1.36 -0.08 6.89
C LYS A 289 -2.29 -0.80 7.86
N TRP A 290 -3.57 -0.95 7.51
CA TRP A 290 -4.50 -1.75 8.30
C TRP A 290 -4.15 -3.23 8.24
N ILE A 291 -3.79 -3.73 7.06
CA ILE A 291 -3.29 -5.11 6.89
C ILE A 291 -2.02 -5.32 7.72
N TYR A 292 -1.14 -4.33 7.80
CA TYR A 292 0.02 -4.36 8.69
C TYR A 292 -0.38 -4.52 10.17
N ILE A 293 -1.38 -3.78 10.65
CA ILE A 293 -1.93 -3.93 12.01
C ILE A 293 -2.56 -5.32 12.20
N LYS A 294 -3.30 -5.84 11.21
CA LYS A 294 -3.88 -7.19 11.27
C LYS A 294 -2.79 -8.26 11.37
N LEU A 295 -1.71 -8.16 10.60
CA LEU A 295 -0.57 -9.08 10.70
C LEU A 295 0.11 -9.04 12.07
N ALA A 296 0.10 -7.89 12.73
CA ALA A 296 0.63 -7.77 14.07
C ALA A 296 -0.23 -8.49 15.12
N THR A 297 -1.55 -8.48 14.92
CA THR A 297 -2.53 -8.83 15.96
C THR A 297 -3.19 -10.20 15.76
N ASP A 298 -3.27 -10.69 14.52
CA ASP A 298 -3.95 -11.92 14.15
C ASP A 298 -2.93 -12.98 13.70
N ASP A 299 -2.66 -13.93 14.59
CA ASP A 299 -1.71 -15.01 14.33
C ASP A 299 -2.18 -15.94 13.22
N GLY A 300 -3.50 -16.16 13.09
CA GLY A 300 -4.10 -16.96 12.01
C GLY A 300 -3.97 -16.28 10.66
N PHE A 301 -4.29 -14.98 10.57
CA PHE A 301 -4.10 -14.18 9.37
C PHE A 301 -2.62 -14.10 8.96
N ARG A 302 -1.72 -13.93 9.93
CA ARG A 302 -0.28 -13.94 9.70
C ARG A 302 0.21 -15.31 9.23
N ALA A 303 -0.28 -16.40 9.82
CA ALA A 303 0.04 -17.76 9.40
C ALA A 303 -0.47 -18.03 7.97
N ALA A 304 -1.71 -17.65 7.65
CA ALA A 304 -2.28 -17.77 6.31
C ALA A 304 -1.47 -16.99 5.26
N LEU A 305 -1.01 -15.77 5.57
CA LEU A 305 -0.15 -15.01 4.66
C LEU A 305 1.22 -15.68 4.46
N LYS A 306 1.81 -16.24 5.53
CA LYS A 306 3.05 -17.02 5.43
C LYS A 306 2.85 -18.28 4.58
N GLN A 307 1.74 -18.99 4.81
CA GLN A 307 1.36 -20.20 4.07
C GLN A 307 1.11 -19.93 2.59
N LYS A 308 0.50 -18.80 2.22
CA LYS A 308 0.22 -18.45 0.81
C LYS A 308 1.48 -18.40 -0.07
N ASN A 309 2.66 -18.27 0.53
CA ASN A 309 3.95 -18.25 -0.17
C ASN A 309 4.89 -19.37 0.30
N SER A 310 4.37 -20.45 0.88
CA SER A 310 5.20 -21.56 1.34
C SER A 310 4.57 -22.91 1.07
N ILE A 311 5.41 -23.90 0.84
CA ILE A 311 5.03 -25.31 0.77
C ILE A 311 5.61 -26.05 1.98
N THR A 312 5.05 -27.20 2.30
CA THR A 312 5.59 -28.08 3.35
C THR A 312 6.12 -29.35 2.67
N VAL A 313 7.38 -29.69 2.92
CA VAL A 313 8.05 -30.87 2.36
C VAL A 313 8.67 -31.65 3.51
N GLU A 314 8.26 -32.89 3.75
CA GLU A 314 8.74 -33.72 4.88
C GLU A 314 8.62 -33.03 6.25
N GLY A 315 7.53 -32.27 6.45
CA GLY A 315 7.29 -31.49 7.67
C GLY A 315 8.17 -30.23 7.78
N ILE A 316 8.91 -29.85 6.73
CA ILE A 316 9.73 -28.64 6.66
C ILE A 316 8.97 -27.59 5.86
N VAL A 317 8.64 -26.47 6.51
CA VAL A 317 8.05 -25.31 5.82
C VAL A 317 9.13 -24.59 5.00
N MET A 318 8.90 -24.47 3.70
CA MET A 318 9.80 -23.84 2.73
C MET A 318 9.10 -22.72 1.96
N PHE A 319 9.68 -21.53 1.95
CA PHE A 319 9.10 -20.34 1.33
C PHE A 319 9.48 -20.21 -0.14
N LEU A 320 8.50 -19.93 -1.00
CA LEU A 320 8.65 -19.75 -2.43
C LEU A 320 9.27 -18.38 -2.76
N ARG A 321 10.32 -18.39 -3.56
CA ARG A 321 11.04 -17.19 -3.98
C ARG A 321 11.41 -17.23 -5.46
N LEU A 322 11.06 -16.16 -6.17
CA LEU A 322 11.54 -15.92 -7.54
C LEU A 322 12.97 -15.37 -7.53
N VAL A 323 13.83 -15.98 -8.35
CA VAL A 323 15.24 -15.58 -8.53
C VAL A 323 15.47 -15.20 -9.98
N SER A 324 16.16 -14.08 -10.19
CA SER A 324 16.53 -13.60 -11.53
C SER A 324 17.77 -14.32 -12.05
N GLY A 325 17.67 -14.89 -13.25
CA GLY A 325 18.75 -15.53 -14.01
C GLY A 325 18.36 -15.63 -15.49
N GLY A 326 19.16 -16.31 -16.34
CA GLY A 326 18.98 -16.37 -17.81
C GLY A 326 17.59 -16.80 -18.31
N GLY A 327 16.78 -17.41 -17.45
CA GLY A 327 15.35 -17.61 -17.68
C GLY A 327 14.45 -17.31 -16.48
N GLY A 328 15.00 -16.89 -15.34
CA GLY A 328 14.29 -16.87 -14.06
C GLY A 328 14.04 -18.27 -13.48
N SER A 329 14.02 -18.37 -12.14
CA SER A 329 13.88 -19.63 -11.41
C SER A 329 13.01 -19.46 -10.16
N LEU A 330 12.44 -20.56 -9.68
CA LEU A 330 11.69 -20.63 -8.43
C LEU A 330 12.48 -21.48 -7.44
N LEU A 331 12.74 -20.94 -6.25
CA LEU A 331 13.33 -21.68 -5.14
C LEU A 331 12.29 -21.85 -4.04
N ALA A 332 12.39 -22.95 -3.30
CA ALA A 332 11.77 -23.09 -2.00
C ALA A 332 12.86 -23.06 -0.93
N GLU A 333 12.78 -22.10 0.00
CA GLU A 333 13.82 -21.78 0.97
C GLU A 333 13.32 -22.00 2.41
N HIS A 334 14.08 -22.76 3.20
CA HIS A 334 13.93 -22.91 4.64
C HIS A 334 15.01 -22.11 5.36
N TYR A 335 14.63 -21.37 6.41
CA TYR A 335 15.52 -20.48 7.15
C TYR A 335 15.64 -20.92 8.60
N THR A 336 16.87 -21.07 9.09
CA THR A 336 17.15 -21.36 10.51
C THR A 336 18.43 -20.67 10.97
N ARG A 337 18.52 -20.31 12.26
CA ARG A 337 19.78 -19.80 12.86
C ARG A 337 20.66 -20.91 13.40
N ASP A 338 20.08 -22.09 13.56
CA ASP A 338 20.72 -23.24 14.17
C ASP A 338 21.34 -24.13 13.06
N PRO A 339 22.68 -24.32 13.08
CA PRO A 339 23.36 -25.14 12.08
C PRO A 339 22.91 -26.61 12.14
N GLY A 340 22.65 -27.16 13.33
CA GLY A 340 22.19 -28.55 13.49
C GLY A 340 20.82 -28.75 12.87
N LYS A 341 19.89 -27.80 13.08
CA LYS A 341 18.58 -27.83 12.39
C LYS A 341 18.70 -27.69 10.88
N ALA A 342 19.68 -26.93 10.40
CA ALA A 342 19.90 -26.79 8.96
C ALA A 342 20.37 -28.10 8.33
N HIS A 343 21.32 -28.80 8.96
CA HIS A 343 21.78 -30.12 8.49
C HIS A 343 20.66 -31.17 8.59
N ALA A 344 19.90 -31.19 9.69
CA ALA A 344 18.75 -32.08 9.82
C ALA A 344 17.69 -31.85 8.73
N ALA A 345 17.46 -30.59 8.33
CA ALA A 345 16.57 -30.27 7.21
C ALA A 345 17.14 -30.78 5.87
N VAL A 346 18.44 -30.63 5.64
CA VAL A 346 19.12 -31.18 4.45
C VAL A 346 18.99 -32.69 4.39
N ASP A 347 19.23 -33.40 5.49
CA ASP A 347 19.18 -34.85 5.53
C ASP A 347 17.76 -35.38 5.26
N LYS A 348 16.74 -34.73 5.83
CA LYS A 348 15.33 -35.05 5.53
C LYS A 348 14.98 -34.85 4.06
N LEU A 349 15.37 -33.71 3.48
CA LEU A 349 15.08 -33.43 2.06
C LEU A 349 15.82 -34.39 1.13
N LYS A 350 17.06 -34.78 1.47
CA LYS A 350 17.80 -35.82 0.74
C LYS A 350 17.14 -37.19 0.85
N ALA A 351 16.64 -37.55 2.03
CA ALA A 351 15.90 -38.80 2.24
C ALA A 351 14.62 -38.87 1.39
N ALA A 352 13.98 -37.74 1.12
CA ALA A 352 12.87 -37.60 0.16
C ALA A 352 13.32 -37.58 -1.32
N GLY A 353 14.60 -37.84 -1.61
CA GLY A 353 15.12 -37.89 -2.97
C GLY A 353 15.23 -36.53 -3.66
N LEU A 354 15.29 -35.43 -2.89
CA LEU A 354 15.50 -34.06 -3.39
C LEU A 354 16.98 -33.66 -3.30
N ARG A 355 17.34 -32.56 -3.95
CA ARG A 355 18.72 -32.03 -4.01
C ARG A 355 18.81 -30.68 -3.29
N PRO A 356 18.71 -30.66 -1.94
CA PRO A 356 18.82 -29.43 -1.17
C PRO A 356 20.25 -28.87 -1.18
N ASN A 357 20.35 -27.55 -1.20
CA ASN A 357 21.59 -26.81 -1.00
C ASN A 357 21.52 -26.07 0.34
N ILE A 358 22.65 -25.92 1.01
CA ILE A 358 22.76 -25.13 2.24
C ILE A 358 23.75 -23.99 2.04
N VAL A 359 23.32 -22.77 2.31
CA VAL A 359 24.17 -21.57 2.23
C VAL A 359 24.02 -20.73 3.48
N ARG A 360 25.11 -20.04 3.85
CA ARG A 360 25.07 -19.06 4.94
C ARG A 360 24.62 -17.71 4.41
N SER A 361 23.59 -17.13 5.01
CA SER A 361 23.04 -15.81 4.66
C SER A 361 22.89 -14.95 5.91
N GLY A 362 23.92 -14.14 6.17
CA GLY A 362 24.03 -13.33 7.39
C GLY A 362 23.99 -14.23 8.65
N PRO A 363 23.06 -13.98 9.60
CA PRO A 363 22.94 -14.79 10.82
C PRO A 363 22.19 -16.12 10.63
N ASN A 364 21.67 -16.41 9.43
CA ASN A 364 20.87 -17.60 9.17
C ASN A 364 21.59 -18.57 8.22
N TYR A 365 21.25 -19.85 8.34
CA TYR A 365 21.44 -20.89 7.32
C TYR A 365 20.16 -20.97 6.47
N VAL A 366 20.34 -20.98 5.16
CA VAL A 366 19.27 -21.14 4.17
C VAL A 366 19.45 -22.49 3.51
N VAL A 367 18.47 -23.37 3.71
CA VAL A 367 18.37 -24.65 3.02
C VAL A 367 17.36 -24.49 1.90
N TYR A 368 17.72 -24.75 0.65
CA TYR A 368 16.80 -24.55 -0.47
C TYR A 368 16.82 -25.69 -1.48
N ILE A 369 15.67 -25.92 -2.10
CA ILE A 369 15.52 -26.79 -3.27
C ILE A 369 15.19 -25.94 -4.50
N ALA A 370 15.65 -26.38 -5.67
CA ALA A 370 15.54 -25.63 -6.92
C ALA A 370 14.25 -25.97 -7.69
N THR A 371 13.97 -25.21 -8.76
CA THR A 371 12.80 -25.40 -9.62
C THR A 371 12.61 -26.86 -10.04
N THR A 372 13.69 -27.57 -10.38
CA THR A 372 13.61 -28.97 -10.82
C THR A 372 13.02 -29.90 -9.77
N ASP A 373 13.42 -29.74 -8.50
CA ASP A 373 12.90 -30.54 -7.40
C ASP A 373 11.47 -30.11 -7.04
N LEU A 374 11.15 -28.81 -7.19
CA LEU A 374 9.78 -28.31 -7.05
C LEU A 374 8.82 -28.85 -8.11
N LEU A 375 9.29 -29.02 -9.36
CA LEU A 375 8.49 -29.63 -10.42
C LEU A 375 8.19 -31.09 -10.09
N LYS A 376 9.21 -31.85 -9.65
CA LYS A 376 9.03 -33.24 -9.21
C LYS A 376 8.01 -33.34 -8.08
N LEU A 377 8.12 -32.48 -7.06
CA LEU A 377 7.14 -32.44 -5.96
C LEU A 377 5.74 -32.07 -6.45
N ALA A 378 5.61 -31.13 -7.39
CA ALA A 378 4.30 -30.74 -7.94
C ALA A 378 3.68 -31.80 -8.85
N GLU A 379 4.45 -32.74 -9.39
CA GLU A 379 3.93 -33.89 -10.13
C GLU A 379 3.33 -34.94 -9.19
N GLU A 380 3.89 -35.07 -7.98
CA GLU A 380 3.51 -36.09 -7.00
C GLU A 380 2.49 -35.58 -5.95
N ASP A 381 2.51 -34.28 -5.61
CA ASP A 381 1.69 -33.65 -4.58
C ASP A 381 0.83 -32.49 -5.14
N ASP A 382 -0.49 -32.73 -5.19
CA ASP A 382 -1.49 -31.78 -5.66
C ASP A 382 -1.56 -30.48 -4.84
N ALA A 383 -1.31 -30.55 -3.53
CA ALA A 383 -1.31 -29.38 -2.68
C ALA A 383 -0.11 -28.48 -3.00
N VAL A 384 1.08 -29.09 -3.14
CA VAL A 384 2.29 -28.37 -3.59
C VAL A 384 2.05 -27.74 -4.95
N ARG A 385 1.49 -28.49 -5.91
CA ARG A 385 1.18 -27.99 -7.26
C ARG A 385 0.27 -26.76 -7.22
N ARG A 386 -0.86 -26.83 -6.51
CA ARG A 386 -1.82 -25.72 -6.39
C ARG A 386 -1.20 -24.51 -5.71
N THR A 387 -0.43 -24.70 -4.64
CA THR A 387 0.22 -23.58 -3.94
C THR A 387 1.27 -22.89 -4.84
N VAL A 388 2.08 -23.66 -5.56
CA VAL A 388 3.06 -23.09 -6.51
C VAL A 388 2.35 -22.39 -7.67
N ALA A 389 1.30 -22.99 -8.23
CA ALA A 389 0.49 -22.38 -9.29
C ALA A 389 -0.13 -21.05 -8.83
N GLN A 390 -0.75 -21.04 -7.65
CA GLN A 390 -1.35 -19.83 -7.08
C GLN A 390 -0.29 -18.75 -6.82
N TYR A 391 0.88 -19.12 -6.30
CA TYR A 391 1.99 -18.21 -6.10
C TYR A 391 2.47 -17.61 -7.43
N LEU A 392 2.68 -18.43 -8.46
CA LEU A 392 3.13 -17.95 -9.77
C LEU A 392 2.08 -17.08 -10.46
N ALA A 393 0.80 -17.45 -10.41
CA ALA A 393 -0.29 -16.65 -10.94
C ALA A 393 -0.37 -15.28 -10.26
N GLU A 394 -0.30 -15.24 -8.93
CA GLU A 394 -0.28 -14.00 -8.16
C GLU A 394 0.92 -13.13 -8.57
N LYS A 395 2.13 -13.71 -8.67
CA LYS A 395 3.33 -12.95 -9.05
C LYS A 395 3.30 -12.48 -10.50
N ALA A 396 2.64 -13.22 -11.40
CA ALA A 396 2.48 -12.87 -12.81
C ALA A 396 1.50 -11.70 -13.02
N GLU A 397 0.49 -11.59 -12.16
CA GLU A 397 -0.50 -10.53 -12.21
C GLU A 397 0.00 -9.27 -11.48
N ASN A 398 0.51 -9.42 -10.26
CA ASN A 398 0.65 -8.31 -9.31
C ASN A 398 2.08 -8.10 -8.80
N GLY A 399 3.04 -8.96 -9.16
CA GLY A 399 4.44 -8.81 -8.76
C GLY A 399 5.09 -7.50 -9.26
N THR A 400 6.31 -7.23 -8.79
CA THR A 400 7.19 -6.22 -9.41
C THR A 400 7.36 -6.47 -10.91
N PRO A 401 7.74 -5.49 -11.75
CA PRO A 401 7.99 -5.73 -13.18
C PRO A 401 8.86 -6.97 -13.43
N ARG A 402 9.92 -7.14 -12.63
CA ARG A 402 10.81 -8.31 -12.72
C ARG A 402 10.15 -9.61 -12.27
N GLN A 403 9.37 -9.60 -11.19
CA GLN A 403 8.63 -10.79 -10.75
C GLN A 403 7.56 -11.20 -11.75
N ARG A 404 6.82 -10.25 -12.33
CA ARG A 404 5.82 -10.53 -13.37
C ARG A 404 6.46 -11.20 -14.58
N GLU A 405 7.59 -10.66 -15.02
CA GLU A 405 8.37 -11.24 -16.13
C GLU A 405 8.78 -12.69 -15.83
N ILE A 406 9.39 -12.94 -14.65
CA ILE A 406 9.87 -14.27 -14.26
C ILE A 406 8.69 -15.25 -14.09
N ALA A 407 7.63 -14.84 -13.41
CA ALA A 407 6.48 -15.69 -13.14
C ALA A 407 5.76 -16.10 -14.43
N ARG A 408 5.55 -15.15 -15.37
CA ARG A 408 4.98 -15.47 -16.69
C ARG A 408 5.85 -16.43 -17.49
N LYS A 409 7.18 -16.23 -17.47
CA LYS A 409 8.13 -17.15 -18.11
C LYS A 409 8.05 -18.56 -17.51
N LEU A 410 7.93 -18.69 -16.19
CA LEU A 410 7.81 -19.99 -15.53
C LEU A 410 6.48 -20.67 -15.85
N LEU A 411 5.36 -19.94 -15.83
CA LEU A 411 4.04 -20.46 -16.21
C LEU A 411 4.01 -20.93 -17.67
N GLN A 412 4.67 -20.20 -18.59
CA GLN A 412 4.78 -20.61 -19.99
C GLN A 412 5.63 -21.87 -20.20
N ARG A 413 6.73 -22.01 -19.45
CA ARG A 413 7.62 -23.18 -19.56
C ARG A 413 7.06 -24.43 -18.89
N HIS A 414 6.22 -24.26 -17.87
CA HIS A 414 5.71 -25.35 -17.06
C HIS A 414 4.17 -25.30 -17.02
N PRO A 415 3.49 -25.78 -18.08
CA PRO A 415 2.03 -25.76 -18.18
C PRO A 415 1.29 -26.49 -17.06
N LEU A 416 1.97 -27.36 -16.31
CA LEU A 416 1.42 -28.04 -15.14
C LEU A 416 0.89 -27.08 -14.06
N PHE A 417 1.38 -25.83 -14.04
CA PHE A 417 0.91 -24.77 -13.16
C PHE A 417 -0.20 -23.89 -13.77
N LEU A 418 -0.60 -24.13 -15.02
CA LEU A 418 -1.72 -23.45 -15.69
C LEU A 418 -3.05 -24.21 -15.55
N SER A 419 -2.98 -25.53 -15.32
CA SER A 419 -4.13 -26.44 -15.28
C SER A 419 -4.64 -26.73 -13.86
N SER A 420 -4.30 -25.90 -12.87
CA SER A 420 -4.56 -26.14 -11.44
C SER A 420 -5.67 -25.29 -10.85
#